data_AF-A0A6C0IPG3-F1
#
_entry.id   AF-A0A6C0IPG3-F1
#
_cell.length_a   1.000
_cell.length_b   1.000
_cell.length_c   1.000
_cell.angle_alpha   90.00
_cell.angle_beta   90.00
_cell.angle_gamma   90.00
#
_symmetry.space_group_name_H-M   'P 1'
#
loop_
_entity.id
_entity.type
_entity.pdbx_description
1 polymer ?
#
loop_
_entity_poly.entity_id
_entity_poly.type
_entity_poly.pdbx_seq_one_letter_code
_entity_poly.pdbx_strand_id
1 'polypeptide(L)'
;MTSKEQSKAFYLAETVTLIGKNFLSDEQITRDLKSIIDTIMHTAPEVTNKRWMDIYLYCSKHFTDIDNMQHFKAFNLYQSRYSEYKTLFL
;
A
#
# COMPACT_ATOMS: atom_id res chain seq x y z
N MET A 1 -11.08 -18.19 18.35
CA MET A 1 -10.52 -17.72 17.07
C MET A 1 -9.34 -16.82 17.41
N THR A 2 -8.16 -17.41 17.43
CA THR A 2 -6.92 -16.72 17.79
C THR A 2 -6.63 -15.64 16.74
N SER A 3 -6.53 -14.40 17.20
CA SER A 3 -5.94 -13.28 16.47
C SER A 3 -4.60 -13.74 15.93
N LYS A 4 -4.55 -14.19 14.66
CA LYS A 4 -3.27 -14.34 13.96
C LYS A 4 -2.72 -12.94 13.91
N GLU A 5 -1.58 -12.71 14.58
CA GLU A 5 -0.77 -11.51 14.33
C GLU A 5 -0.68 -11.35 12.81
N GLN A 6 -1.36 -10.32 12.30
CA GLN A 6 -1.50 -10.12 10.86
C GLN A 6 -0.08 -9.85 10.35
N SER A 7 0.47 -10.69 9.46
CA SER A 7 1.87 -10.51 9.07
C SER A 7 2.05 -9.13 8.42
N LYS A 8 3.13 -8.43 8.79
CA LYS A 8 3.48 -7.10 8.30
C LYS A 8 3.37 -7.03 6.77
N ALA A 9 3.90 -8.04 6.08
CA ALA A 9 3.87 -8.11 4.62
C ALA A 9 2.43 -8.19 4.08
N PHE A 10 1.56 -9.00 4.69
CA PHE A 10 0.16 -9.07 4.31
C PHE A 10 -0.58 -7.75 4.52
N TYR A 11 -0.33 -7.05 5.63
CA TYR A 11 -0.97 -5.76 5.90
C TYR A 11 -0.56 -4.71 4.85
N LEU A 12 0.71 -4.68 4.44
CA LEU A 12 1.18 -3.79 3.38
C LEU A 12 0.61 -4.19 2.01
N ALA A 13 0.63 -5.47 1.66
CA ALA A 13 0.06 -5.97 0.39
C ALA A 13 -1.45 -5.69 0.28
N GLU A 14 -2.19 -5.87 1.37
CA GLU A 14 -3.60 -5.48 1.46
C GLU A 14 -3.78 -3.98 1.23
N THR A 15 -2.92 -3.15 1.82
CA THR A 15 -2.97 -1.70 1.63
C THR A 15 -2.79 -1.32 0.16
N VAL A 16 -1.81 -1.93 -0.53
CA VAL A 16 -1.58 -1.71 -1.98
C VAL A 16 -2.78 -2.19 -2.80
N THR A 17 -3.37 -3.33 -2.42
CA THR A 17 -4.59 -3.85 -3.06
C THR A 17 -5.76 -2.88 -2.92
N LEU A 18 -5.97 -2.32 -1.72
CA LEU A 18 -7.04 -1.36 -1.45
C LEU A 18 -6.83 -0.05 -2.24
N ILE A 19 -5.58 0.40 -2.39
CA ILE A 19 -5.23 1.53 -3.26
C ILE A 19 -5.64 1.23 -4.71
N GLY A 20 -5.26 0.06 -5.22
CA GLY A 20 -5.53 -0.38 -6.59
C GLY A 20 -7.02 -0.50 -6.95
N LYS A 21 -7.90 -0.73 -5.97
CA LYS A 21 -9.37 -0.74 -6.21
C LYS A 21 -9.90 0.57 -6.79
N ASN A 22 -9.18 1.68 -6.63
CA ASN A 22 -9.58 2.97 -7.21
C ASN A 22 -9.17 3.14 -8.68
N PHE A 23 -8.36 2.23 -9.23
CA PHE A 23 -7.71 2.37 -10.55
C PHE A 23 -7.89 1.14 -11.45
N LEU A 24 -8.99 0.40 -11.30
CA LEU A 24 -9.23 -0.85 -12.04
C LEU A 24 -9.26 -0.69 -13.57
N SER A 25 -9.58 0.51 -14.05
CA SER A 25 -9.58 0.84 -15.47
C SER A 25 -8.20 1.23 -16.01
N ASP A 26 -7.20 1.42 -15.15
CA ASP A 26 -5.84 1.73 -15.55
C ASP A 26 -4.96 0.47 -15.43
N GLU A 27 -4.71 -0.15 -16.58
CA GLU A 27 -3.93 -1.38 -16.68
C GLU A 27 -2.46 -1.18 -16.29
N GLN A 28 -1.90 0.01 -16.49
CA GLN A 28 -0.53 0.30 -16.11
C GLN A 28 -0.42 0.38 -14.59
N ILE A 29 -1.28 1.18 -13.95
CA ILE A 29 -1.33 1.29 -12.49
C ILE A 29 -1.59 -0.07 -11.85
N THR A 30 -2.53 -0.84 -12.41
CA THR A 30 -2.85 -2.18 -11.90
C THR A 30 -1.66 -3.14 -11.97
N ARG A 31 -0.88 -3.10 -13.06
CA ARG A 31 0.34 -3.92 -13.19
C ARG A 31 1.44 -3.49 -12.22
N ASP A 32 1.66 -2.19 -12.08
CA ASP A 32 2.69 -1.65 -11.20
C ASP A 32 2.39 -1.97 -9.73
N LEU A 33 1.13 -1.80 -9.31
CA LEU A 33 0.70 -2.15 -7.95
C LEU A 33 0.82 -3.66 -7.67
N LYS A 34 0.56 -4.53 -8.66
CA LYS A 34 0.82 -5.97 -8.53
C LYS A 34 2.31 -6.27 -8.32
N SER A 35 3.20 -5.59 -9.06
CA SER A 35 4.64 -5.73 -8.87
C SER A 35 5.10 -5.29 -7.48
N ILE A 36 4.51 -4.21 -6.94
CA ILE A 36 4.77 -3.77 -5.57
C ILE A 36 4.31 -4.83 -4.55
N ILE A 37 3.12 -5.41 -4.74
CA ILE A 37 2.60 -6.50 -3.90
C ILE A 37 3.57 -7.68 -3.91
N ASP A 38 3.99 -8.15 -5.08
CA ASP A 38 4.93 -9.27 -5.20
C ASP A 38 6.24 -8.95 -4.47
N THR A 39 6.76 -7.75 -4.63
CA THR A 39 7.97 -7.30 -3.93
C THR A 39 7.79 -7.32 -2.41
N ILE A 40 6.66 -6.86 -1.89
CA ILE A 40 6.34 -6.89 -0.45
C ILE A 40 6.29 -8.33 0.06
N MET A 41 5.60 -9.22 -0.65
CA MET A 41 5.41 -10.61 -0.23
C MET A 41 6.70 -11.42 -0.19
N HIS A 42 7.71 -11.05 -0.98
CA HIS A 42 9.04 -11.67 -0.98
C HIS A 42 10.07 -10.91 -0.13
N THR A 43 9.66 -9.85 0.58
CA THR A 43 10.55 -9.08 1.45
C THR A 43 10.67 -9.72 2.81
N ALA A 44 11.90 -9.87 3.30
CA ALA A 44 12.16 -10.46 4.62
C ALA A 44 11.53 -9.63 5.76
N PRO A 45 10.98 -10.28 6.81
CA PRO A 45 10.22 -9.62 7.88
C PRO A 45 10.94 -8.44 8.56
N GLU A 46 12.25 -8.55 8.74
CA GLU A 46 13.11 -7.55 9.38
C GLU A 46 13.21 -6.23 8.61
N VAL A 47 12.96 -6.26 7.30
CA VAL A 47 13.03 -5.08 6.43
C VAL A 47 11.69 -4.70 5.80
N THR A 48 10.60 -5.45 6.07
CA THR A 48 9.26 -5.15 5.53
C THR A 48 8.80 -3.73 5.83
N ASN A 49 9.15 -3.16 6.99
CA ASN A 49 8.81 -1.78 7.35
C ASN A 49 9.29 -0.75 6.31
N LYS A 50 10.42 -1.02 5.63
CA LYS A 50 10.97 -0.11 4.61
C LYS A 50 10.09 0.00 3.37
N ARG A 51 9.23 -1.00 3.12
CA ARG A 51 8.33 -1.02 1.96
C ARG A 51 7.22 0.03 2.00
N TRP A 52 6.93 0.61 3.17
CA TRP A 52 6.06 1.80 3.24
C TRP A 52 6.60 2.95 2.40
N MET A 53 7.93 3.12 2.32
CA MET A 53 8.55 4.13 1.46
C MET A 53 8.27 3.87 -0.01
N ASP A 54 8.32 2.61 -0.45
CA ASP A 54 8.05 2.24 -1.85
C ASP A 54 6.61 2.60 -2.23
N ILE A 55 5.64 2.31 -1.35
CA ILE A 55 4.23 2.67 -1.55
C ILE A 55 4.08 4.19 -1.60
N TYR A 56 4.71 4.92 -0.68
CA TYR A 56 4.68 6.38 -0.65
C TYR A 56 5.25 7.01 -1.92
N LEU A 57 6.41 6.54 -2.38
CA LEU A 57 7.06 7.04 -3.59
C LEU A 57 6.20 6.78 -4.81
N TYR A 58 5.57 5.61 -4.89
CA TYR A 58 4.65 5.29 -5.97
C TYR A 58 3.43 6.25 -5.97
N CYS A 59 2.76 6.40 -4.83
CA CYS A 59 1.64 7.35 -4.71
C CYS A 59 2.06 8.79 -5.03
N SER A 60 3.23 9.23 -4.54
CA SER A 60 3.79 10.57 -4.78
C SER A 60 4.24 10.82 -6.20
N LYS A 61 4.47 9.78 -6.98
CA LYS A 61 4.81 9.92 -8.40
C LYS A 61 3.57 9.90 -9.29
N HIS A 62 2.61 9.04 -8.97
CA HIS A 62 1.50 8.71 -9.87
C HIS A 62 0.16 9.37 -9.47
N PHE A 63 -0.02 9.73 -8.19
CA PHE A 63 -1.29 10.21 -7.65
C PHE A 63 -1.21 11.67 -7.19
N THR A 64 -0.57 12.54 -7.97
CA THR A 64 -0.26 13.92 -7.57
C THR A 64 -1.33 14.96 -7.89
N ASP A 65 -2.26 14.64 -8.79
CA ASP A 65 -3.34 15.54 -9.18
C ASP A 65 -4.34 15.73 -8.02
N ILE A 66 -4.42 16.96 -7.51
CA ILE A 66 -5.26 17.34 -6.37
C ILE A 66 -6.75 17.39 -6.72
N ASP A 67 -7.08 17.66 -7.99
CA ASP A 67 -8.46 17.71 -8.47
C ASP A 67 -8.99 16.32 -8.81
N ASN A 68 -8.10 15.33 -8.91
CA ASN A 68 -8.47 13.93 -9.09
C ASN A 68 -8.81 13.26 -7.74
N MET A 69 -10.11 13.05 -7.52
CA MET A 69 -10.62 12.43 -6.31
C MET A 69 -10.10 10.99 -6.07
N GLN A 70 -9.71 10.24 -7.11
CA GLN A 70 -9.10 8.91 -6.95
C GLN A 70 -7.70 9.02 -6.35
N HIS A 71 -6.91 10.00 -6.79
CA HIS A 71 -5.58 10.27 -6.26
C HIS A 71 -5.63 10.68 -4.78
N PHE A 72 -6.53 11.61 -4.45
CA PHE A 72 -6.80 12.01 -3.07
C PHE A 72 -7.19 10.82 -2.18
N LYS A 73 -8.09 9.95 -2.66
CA LYS A 73 -8.47 8.72 -1.94
C LYS A 73 -7.29 7.78 -1.72
N ALA A 74 -6.45 7.58 -2.73
CA ALA A 74 -5.28 6.71 -2.65
C ALA A 74 -4.29 7.20 -1.57
N PHE A 75 -4.02 8.51 -1.55
CA PHE A 75 -3.14 9.12 -0.56
C PHE A 75 -3.68 9.07 0.86
N ASN A 76 -4.97 9.38 1.06
CA ASN A 76 -5.58 9.28 2.38
C ASN A 76 -5.63 7.85 2.90
N LEU A 77 -5.88 6.88 2.01
CA LEU A 77 -5.84 5.47 2.35
C LEU A 77 -4.43 5.06 2.79
N TYR A 78 -3.38 5.46 2.04
CA TYR A 78 -2.00 5.26 2.45
C TYR A 78 -1.73 5.83 3.85
N GLN A 79 -2.09 7.10 4.10
CA GLN A 79 -1.82 7.76 5.38
C GLN A 79 -2.56 7.07 6.55
N SER A 80 -3.83 6.76 6.36
CA SER A 80 -4.66 6.08 7.36
C SER A 80 -4.09 4.70 7.71
N ARG A 81 -3.79 3.89 6.69
CA ARG A 81 -3.23 2.54 6.87
C ARG A 81 -1.83 2.58 7.48
N TYR A 82 -1.00 3.55 7.10
CA TYR A 82 0.31 3.72 7.73
C TYR A 82 0.18 4.11 9.21
N SER A 83 -0.78 4.99 9.55
CA SER A 83 -1.04 5.35 10.94
C SER A 83 -1.51 4.15 11.77
N GLU A 84 -2.45 3.37 11.24
CA GLU A 84 -2.92 2.14 11.88
C GLU A 84 -1.80 1.10 12.03
N TYR A 85 -0.97 0.93 11.00
CA TYR A 85 0.19 0.04 11.04
C TYR A 85 1.17 0.38 12.17
N LYS A 86 1.45 1.67 12.37
CA LYS A 86 2.31 2.11 13.48
C LYS A 86 1.74 1.69 14.84
N THR A 87 0.42 1.75 15.02
CA THR A 87 -0.22 1.32 16.28
C THR A 87 -0.20 -0.20 16.48
N LEU A 88 -0.27 -0.97 15.39
CA LEU A 88 -0.36 -2.43 15.45
C LEU A 88 1.01 -3.13 15.54
N PHE A 89 2.07 -2.52 15.01
CA PHE A 89 3.32 -3.23 14.72
C PHE A 89 4.61 -2.50 15.16
N LEU A 90 4.52 -1.27 15.67
CA LEU A 90 5.64 -0.47 16.17
C LEU A 90 5.36 0.02 17.59
#